data_AF-K9W203-F1
#
_entry.id   AF-K9W203-F1
#
_cell.length_a   1.000
_cell.length_b   1.000
_cell.length_c   1.000
_cell.angle_alpha   90.00
_cell.angle_beta   90.00
_cell.angle_gamma   90.00
#
_symmetry.space_group_name_H-M   'P 1'
#
loop_
_entity.id
_entity.type
_entity.pdbx_description
1 polymer ?
#
loop_
_entity_poly.entity_id
_entity_poly.type
_entity_poly.pdbx_seq_one_letter_code
_entity_poly.pdbx_strand_id
1 'polypeptide(L)'
;MGITQGIEPGAVLIVVRGMILAHTVPSAVLRVLAAINQDMKALLPKEDIKPEFLCYVLWAFNDSLLELVEKSTHDTRKLETSKLLNFQIPVPSLAEQDRIVAYLNQLQTKVDTMKRYREDALKELNALLPSILGKAFNGEL
;
A
#
# COMPACT_ATOMS: atom_id res chain seq x y z
N MET A 1 -7.93 29.23 11.87
CA MET A 1 -7.93 28.10 12.83
C MET A 1 -8.83 27.03 12.24
N GLY A 2 -8.29 26.20 11.34
CA GLY A 2 -9.09 25.24 10.57
C GLY A 2 -9.21 23.93 11.33
N ILE A 3 -10.42 23.59 11.75
CA ILE A 3 -10.74 22.28 12.31
C ILE A 3 -10.63 21.30 11.14
N THR A 4 -9.63 20.43 11.11
CA THR A 4 -9.52 19.38 10.10
C THR A 4 -10.71 18.44 10.30
N GLN A 5 -11.75 18.60 9.49
CA GLN A 5 -12.88 17.68 9.48
C GLN A 5 -12.35 16.29 9.14
N GLY A 6 -12.60 15.33 10.03
CA GLY A 6 -12.09 13.96 9.87
C GLY A 6 -12.63 13.32 8.60
N ILE A 7 -11.81 12.46 7.98
CA ILE A 7 -12.19 11.66 6.83
C ILE A 7 -12.76 10.35 7.35
N GLU A 8 -14.00 10.07 6.97
CA GLU A 8 -14.71 8.85 7.37
C GLU A 8 -14.07 7.58 6.76
N PRO A 9 -14.19 6.42 7.44
CA PRO A 9 -13.80 5.13 6.88
C PRO A 9 -14.44 4.86 5.51
N GLY A 10 -13.72 4.14 4.65
CA GLY A 10 -14.16 3.82 3.28
C GLY A 10 -13.55 4.72 2.21
N ALA A 11 -12.87 5.81 2.58
CA ALA A 11 -12.04 6.58 1.65
C ALA A 11 -10.78 5.82 1.24
N VAL A 12 -10.27 6.06 0.03
CA VAL A 12 -8.97 5.56 -0.42
C VAL A 12 -7.91 6.64 -0.26
N LEU A 13 -6.97 6.34 0.63
CA LEU A 13 -5.68 6.98 0.89
C LEU A 13 -4.84 7.07 -0.39
N ILE A 14 -4.33 8.24 -0.81
CA ILE A 14 -3.26 8.30 -1.82
C ILE A 14 -2.25 9.40 -1.50
N VAL A 15 -0.96 9.09 -1.63
CA VAL A 15 0.11 10.08 -1.49
C VAL A 15 0.24 10.86 -2.80
N VAL A 16 0.26 12.20 -2.71
CA VAL A 16 0.37 13.11 -3.86
C VAL A 16 1.59 14.01 -3.82
N ARG A 17 2.36 14.00 -2.73
CA ARG A 17 3.66 14.66 -2.65
C ARG A 17 4.65 13.84 -1.82
N GLY A 18 5.90 13.87 -2.24
CA GLY A 18 7.02 13.29 -1.47
C GLY A 18 7.94 12.46 -2.34
N MET A 19 9.09 12.08 -1.77
CA MET A 19 10.11 11.31 -2.49
C MET A 19 9.71 9.85 -2.73
N ILE A 20 8.69 9.34 -2.03
CA ILE A 20 8.16 7.99 -2.31
C ILE A 20 7.60 7.89 -3.74
N LEU A 21 7.06 8.99 -4.27
CA LEU A 21 6.64 9.13 -5.68
C LEU A 21 7.80 9.00 -6.66
N ALA A 22 9.02 8.74 -6.17
CA ALA A 22 10.14 8.40 -7.01
C ALA A 22 10.08 7.00 -7.60
N HIS A 23 9.39 6.11 -6.91
CA HIS A 23 9.35 4.67 -7.21
C HIS A 23 7.97 4.06 -6.97
N THR A 24 7.08 4.73 -6.23
CA THR A 24 5.74 4.20 -5.94
C THR A 24 4.75 5.32 -5.68
N VAL A 25 3.50 5.14 -6.08
CA VAL A 25 2.35 5.95 -5.62
C VAL A 25 1.57 5.15 -4.57
N PRO A 26 1.85 5.28 -3.27
CA PRO A 26 1.17 4.51 -2.25
C PRO A 26 -0.32 4.82 -2.17
N SER A 27 -1.13 3.78 -2.06
CA SER A 27 -2.55 3.90 -1.75
C SER A 27 -3.02 2.85 -0.73
N ALA A 28 -4.05 3.19 0.04
CA ALA A 28 -4.61 2.31 1.08
C ALA A 28 -6.06 2.65 1.41
N VAL A 29 -6.88 1.67 1.77
CA VAL A 29 -8.24 1.91 2.26
C VAL A 29 -8.20 2.40 3.71
N LEU A 30 -8.85 3.53 3.99
CA LEU A 30 -9.00 4.06 5.33
C LEU A 30 -10.06 3.25 6.10
N ARG A 31 -9.67 2.64 7.21
CA ARG A 31 -10.56 1.80 8.04
C ARG A 31 -11.05 2.48 9.32
N VAL A 32 -10.46 3.61 9.68
CA VAL A 32 -10.75 4.37 10.91
C VAL A 32 -10.82 5.85 10.59
N LEU A 33 -11.62 6.61 11.34
CA LEU A 33 -11.68 8.06 11.21
C LEU A 33 -10.28 8.66 11.36
N ALA A 34 -9.83 9.45 10.39
CA ALA A 34 -8.49 10.03 10.42
C ALA A 34 -8.46 11.43 9.79
N ALA A 35 -7.46 12.21 10.18
CA ALA A 35 -7.07 13.44 9.49
C ALA A 35 -5.80 13.16 8.67
N ILE A 36 -5.68 13.77 7.48
CA ILE A 36 -4.49 13.68 6.64
C ILE A 36 -3.84 15.05 6.45
N ASN A 37 -2.55 15.06 6.15
CA ASN A 37 -1.81 16.27 5.81
C ASN A 37 -2.03 16.66 4.32
N GLN A 38 -1.37 17.73 3.87
CA GLN A 38 -1.51 18.26 2.51
C GLN A 38 -0.82 17.41 1.43
N ASP A 39 0.06 16.49 1.83
CA ASP A 39 0.83 15.63 0.94
C ASP A 39 0.07 14.36 0.54
N MET A 40 -1.14 14.20 1.07
CA MET A 40 -2.06 13.12 0.77
C MET A 40 -3.39 13.67 0.27
N LYS A 41 -4.14 12.81 -0.43
CA LYS A 41 -5.54 13.03 -0.79
C LYS A 41 -6.36 11.83 -0.36
N ALA A 42 -7.62 12.09 0.00
CA ALA A 42 -8.63 11.07 0.22
C ALA A 42 -9.54 11.02 -1.00
N LEU A 43 -9.57 9.87 -1.66
CA LEU A 43 -10.47 9.59 -2.78
C LEU A 43 -11.74 8.97 -2.21
N LEU A 44 -12.88 9.62 -2.46
CA LEU A 44 -14.19 9.09 -2.11
C LEU A 44 -14.75 8.37 -3.34
N PRO A 45 -14.75 7.03 -3.38
CA PRO A 45 -15.29 6.30 -4.51
C PRO A 45 -16.80 6.56 -4.64
N LYS A 46 -17.27 6.52 -5.89
CA LYS A 46 -18.71 6.55 -6.19
C LYS A 46 -19.38 5.25 -5.77
N GLU A 47 -20.70 5.24 -5.70
CA GLU A 47 -21.50 4.08 -5.25
C GLU A 47 -21.27 2.81 -6.09
N ASP A 48 -20.86 2.95 -7.35
CA ASP A 48 -20.56 1.87 -8.28
C ASP A 48 -19.11 1.34 -8.18
N ILE A 49 -18.31 1.85 -7.26
CA ILE A 49 -16.90 1.48 -7.08
C ILE A 49 -16.64 1.10 -5.62
N LYS A 50 -16.14 -0.11 -5.38
CA LYS A 50 -15.72 -0.51 -4.03
C LYS A 50 -14.37 0.12 -3.65
N PRO A 51 -14.20 0.61 -2.41
CA PRO A 51 -12.92 1.17 -1.95
C PRO A 51 -11.73 0.22 -2.12
N GLU A 52 -11.90 -1.06 -1.78
CA GLU A 52 -10.87 -2.09 -1.91
C GLU A 52 -10.50 -2.32 -3.37
N PHE A 53 -11.50 -2.36 -4.26
CA PHE A 53 -11.27 -2.50 -5.69
C PHE A 53 -10.49 -1.30 -6.23
N LEU A 54 -10.91 -0.08 -5.90
CA LEU A 54 -10.19 1.14 -6.28
C LEU A 54 -8.73 1.11 -5.81
N CYS A 55 -8.51 0.71 -4.55
CA CYS A 55 -7.16 0.58 -4.01
C CYS A 55 -6.31 -0.42 -4.84
N TYR A 56 -6.85 -1.60 -5.16
CA TYR A 56 -6.13 -2.58 -5.98
C TYR A 56 -5.86 -2.08 -7.41
N VAL A 57 -6.81 -1.37 -8.01
CA VAL A 57 -6.63 -0.76 -9.34
C VAL A 57 -5.51 0.29 -9.31
N LEU A 58 -5.46 1.16 -8.31
CA LEU A 58 -4.38 2.15 -8.17
C LEU A 58 -3.01 1.49 -7.99
N TRP A 59 -2.96 0.34 -7.30
CA TRP A 59 -1.75 -0.48 -7.23
C TRP A 59 -1.39 -1.15 -8.56
N ALA A 60 -2.37 -1.65 -9.30
CA ALA A 60 -2.15 -2.28 -10.60
C ALA A 60 -1.65 -1.28 -11.66
N PHE A 61 -2.09 -0.02 -11.58
CA PHE A 61 -1.69 1.07 -12.48
C PHE A 61 -0.59 1.98 -11.90
N ASN A 62 0.20 1.49 -10.93
CA ASN A 62 1.18 2.33 -10.25
C ASN A 62 2.18 2.98 -11.21
N ASP A 63 2.68 2.22 -12.18
CA ASP A 63 3.65 2.70 -13.17
C ASP A 63 3.05 3.82 -14.03
N SER A 64 1.81 3.65 -14.52
CA SER A 64 1.10 4.69 -15.26
C SER A 64 0.81 5.92 -14.41
N LEU A 65 0.55 5.76 -13.11
CA LEU A 65 0.41 6.90 -12.20
C LEU A 65 1.74 7.62 -11.97
N LEU A 66 2.86 6.90 -11.90
CA LEU A 66 4.20 7.47 -11.77
C LEU A 66 4.59 8.32 -12.99
N GLU A 67 4.13 7.95 -14.20
CA GLU A 67 4.33 8.76 -15.41
C GLU A 67 3.66 10.14 -15.32
N LEU A 68 2.63 10.29 -14.48
CA LEU A 68 1.94 11.57 -14.26
C LEU A 68 2.65 12.46 -13.24
N VAL A 69 3.62 11.91 -12.49
CA VAL A 69 4.35 12.59 -11.42
C VAL A 69 5.39 13.54 -12.00
N GLU A 70 5.37 14.78 -11.52
CA GLU A 70 6.32 15.82 -11.93
C GLU A 70 7.33 16.12 -10.82
N LYS A 71 8.49 16.65 -11.22
CA LYS A 71 9.43 17.27 -10.28
C LYS A 71 8.89 18.63 -9.85
N SER A 72 8.82 18.85 -8.54
CA SER A 72 8.43 20.10 -7.90
C SER A 72 9.67 20.97 -7.60
N THR A 73 9.44 22.24 -7.27
CA THR A 73 10.44 23.30 -7.10
C THR A 73 11.49 23.05 -6.00
N HIS A 74 11.29 22.05 -5.12
CA HIS A 74 12.12 21.75 -3.95
C HIS A 74 12.68 20.32 -3.96
N ASP A 75 13.03 19.77 -5.13
CA ASP A 75 13.45 18.36 -5.34
C ASP A 75 12.44 17.29 -4.90
N THR A 76 11.24 17.72 -4.48
CA THR A 76 10.13 16.82 -4.18
C THR A 76 9.43 16.40 -5.46
N ARG A 77 8.77 15.23 -5.43
CA ARG A 77 7.88 14.81 -6.50
C ARG A 77 6.44 15.07 -6.13
N LYS A 78 5.62 15.40 -7.14
CA LYS A 78 4.22 15.77 -6.96
C LYS A 78 3.34 15.12 -8.04
N LEU A 79 2.25 14.52 -7.61
CA LEU A 79 1.14 14.10 -8.48
C LEU A 79 0.06 15.18 -8.43
N GLU A 80 -0.15 15.87 -9.54
CA GLU A 80 -1.19 16.90 -9.62
C GLU A 80 -2.59 16.27 -9.46
N THR A 81 -3.41 16.86 -8.60
CA THR A 81 -4.76 16.33 -8.32
C THR A 81 -5.64 16.31 -9.57
N SER A 82 -5.48 17.29 -10.47
CA SER A 82 -6.19 17.31 -11.75
C SER A 82 -5.83 16.11 -12.64
N LYS A 83 -4.53 15.74 -12.72
CA LYS A 83 -4.09 14.57 -13.48
C LYS A 83 -4.62 13.27 -12.87
N LEU A 84 -4.57 13.16 -11.55
CA LEU A 84 -5.12 12.00 -10.83
C LEU A 84 -6.62 11.83 -11.08
N LEU A 85 -7.41 12.91 -11.02
CA LEU A 85 -8.87 12.84 -11.24
C LEU A 85 -9.25 12.57 -12.70
N ASN A 86 -8.38 12.88 -13.66
CA ASN A 86 -8.58 12.60 -15.08
C ASN A 86 -8.06 11.21 -15.50
N PHE A 87 -7.36 10.50 -14.62
CA PHE A 87 -6.84 9.17 -14.89
C PHE A 87 -7.97 8.16 -15.08
N GLN A 88 -7.99 7.49 -16.23
CA GLN A 88 -9.03 6.53 -16.58
C GLN A 88 -8.70 5.16 -16.01
N ILE A 89 -9.69 4.52 -15.40
CA ILE A 89 -9.58 3.16 -14.86
C ILE A 89 -10.72 2.27 -15.36
N PRO A 90 -10.49 0.96 -15.53
CA PRO A 90 -11.56 0.02 -15.81
C PRO A 90 -12.46 -0.14 -14.58
N VAL A 91 -13.78 0.00 -14.78
CA VAL A 91 -14.78 -0.20 -13.73
C VAL A 91 -15.75 -1.30 -14.18
N PRO A 92 -15.52 -2.57 -13.77
CA PRO A 92 -16.43 -3.66 -14.08
C PRO A 92 -17.64 -3.64 -13.13
N SER A 93 -18.60 -4.55 -13.34
CA SER A 93 -19.76 -4.70 -12.45
C SER A 93 -19.35 -4.94 -10.98
N LEU A 94 -20.17 -4.52 -10.03
CA LEU A 94 -19.90 -4.71 -8.59
C LEU A 94 -19.62 -6.17 -8.22
N ALA A 95 -20.32 -7.13 -8.84
CA ALA A 95 -20.10 -8.56 -8.61
C ALA A 95 -18.71 -9.01 -9.08
N GLU A 96 -18.20 -8.44 -10.16
CA GLU A 96 -16.85 -8.74 -10.65
C GLU A 96 -15.78 -8.06 -9.80
N GLN A 97 -16.04 -6.82 -9.35
CA GLN A 97 -15.17 -6.16 -8.37
C GLN A 97 -15.00 -7.00 -7.10
N ASP A 98 -16.09 -7.59 -6.58
CA ASP A 98 -16.05 -8.48 -5.42
C ASP A 98 -15.19 -9.72 -5.66
N ARG A 99 -15.32 -10.36 -6.82
CA ARG A 99 -14.50 -11.52 -7.19
C ARG A 99 -13.02 -11.16 -7.23
N ILE A 100 -12.67 -10.04 -7.86
CA ILE A 100 -11.29 -9.55 -7.95
C ILE A 100 -10.73 -9.28 -6.55
N VAL A 101 -11.47 -8.53 -5.72
CA VAL A 101 -11.06 -8.18 -4.36
C VAL A 101 -10.87 -9.45 -3.51
N ALA A 102 -11.80 -10.40 -3.58
CA ALA A 102 -11.70 -11.66 -2.84
C ALA A 102 -10.46 -12.46 -3.25
N TYR A 103 -10.21 -12.59 -4.55
CA TYR A 103 -9.04 -13.30 -5.08
C TYR A 103 -7.72 -12.65 -4.64
N LEU A 104 -7.61 -11.32 -4.75
CA LEU A 104 -6.41 -10.59 -4.37
C LEU A 104 -6.18 -10.63 -2.85
N ASN A 105 -7.23 -10.54 -2.03
CA ASN A 105 -7.13 -10.70 -0.58
C ASN A 105 -6.63 -12.10 -0.18
N GLN A 106 -7.12 -13.15 -0.84
CA GLN A 106 -6.64 -14.52 -0.61
C GLN A 106 -5.16 -14.66 -0.96
N LEU A 107 -4.73 -14.07 -2.08
CA LEU A 107 -3.33 -14.08 -2.48
C LEU A 107 -2.45 -13.32 -1.49
N GLN A 108 -2.88 -12.13 -1.07
CA GLN A 108 -2.17 -11.32 -0.07
C GLN A 108 -1.99 -12.10 1.24
N THR A 109 -3.03 -12.78 1.71
CA THR A 109 -2.97 -13.60 2.94
C THR A 109 -1.93 -14.72 2.84
N LYS A 110 -1.81 -15.36 1.66
CA LYS A 110 -0.78 -16.37 1.40
C LYS A 110 0.62 -15.75 1.44
N VAL A 111 0.81 -14.60 0.81
CA VAL A 111 2.09 -13.87 0.81
C VAL A 111 2.50 -13.49 2.22
N ASP A 112 1.58 -12.96 3.03
CA ASP A 112 1.87 -12.55 4.41
C ASP A 112 2.20 -13.76 5.30
N THR A 113 1.53 -14.88 5.07
CA THR A 113 1.85 -16.16 5.74
C THR A 113 3.26 -16.64 5.40
N MET A 114 3.65 -16.58 4.12
CA MET A 114 5.01 -16.96 3.69
C MET A 114 6.08 -16.02 4.28
N LYS A 115 5.80 -14.70 4.31
CA LYS A 115 6.72 -13.73 4.94
C LYS A 115 6.94 -14.03 6.42
N ARG A 116 5.86 -14.35 7.15
CA ARG A 116 5.94 -14.74 8.57
C ARG A 116 6.77 -16.00 8.77
N TYR A 117 6.52 -17.06 8.00
CA TYR A 117 7.33 -18.29 8.09
C TYR A 117 8.81 -18.06 7.81
N ARG A 118 9.13 -17.21 6.82
CA ARG A 118 10.52 -16.82 6.54
C ARG A 118 11.16 -16.10 7.73
N GLU A 119 10.44 -15.17 8.35
CA GLU A 119 10.94 -14.43 9.52
C GLU A 119 11.16 -15.35 10.73
N ASP A 120 10.26 -16.30 10.97
CA ASP A 120 10.39 -17.25 12.08
C ASP A 120 11.56 -18.22 11.84
N ALA A 121 11.73 -18.73 10.62
CA ALA A 121 12.88 -19.56 10.25
C ALA A 121 14.23 -18.83 10.43
N LEU A 122 14.29 -17.53 10.07
CA LEU A 122 15.49 -16.72 10.29
C LEU A 122 15.79 -16.51 11.77
N LYS A 123 14.76 -16.32 12.60
CA LYS A 123 14.94 -16.22 14.07
C LYS A 123 15.47 -17.54 14.64
N GLU A 124 14.93 -18.68 14.20
CA GLU A 124 15.38 -20.00 14.65
C GLU A 124 16.84 -20.26 14.23
N LEU A 125 17.21 -19.98 12.98
CA LEU A 125 18.59 -20.10 12.52
C LEU A 125 19.56 -19.25 13.36
N ASN A 126 19.19 -18.00 13.64
CA ASN A 126 20.00 -17.10 14.47
C ASN A 126 20.13 -17.58 15.93
N ALA A 127 19.15 -18.33 16.44
CA ALA A 127 19.22 -18.94 17.78
C ALA A 127 20.05 -20.24 17.80
N LEU A 128 20.02 -21.03 16.71
CA LEU A 128 20.74 -22.30 16.60
C LEU A 128 22.24 -22.11 16.33
N LEU A 129 22.62 -21.10 15.53
CA LEU A 129 24.02 -20.84 15.17
C LEU A 129 24.94 -20.68 16.41
N PRO A 130 24.61 -19.89 17.45
CA PRO A 130 25.41 -19.81 18.67
C PRO A 130 25.49 -21.14 19.43
N SER A 131 24.43 -21.94 19.44
CA SER A 131 24.40 -23.22 20.14
C SER A 131 25.31 -24.26 19.47
N ILE A 132 25.29 -24.34 18.15
CA ILE A 132 26.16 -25.23 17.36
C ILE A 132 27.62 -24.79 17.46
N LEU A 133 27.90 -23.49 17.31
CA LEU A 133 29.25 -22.96 17.47
C LEU A 133 29.78 -23.20 18.89
N GLY A 134 28.95 -22.98 19.92
CA GLY A 134 29.31 -23.29 21.31
C GLY A 134 29.69 -24.75 21.51
N LYS A 135 28.91 -25.69 20.97
CA LYS A 135 29.24 -27.13 21.01
C LYS A 135 30.52 -27.47 20.25
N ALA A 136 30.76 -26.83 19.11
CA ALA A 136 31.97 -27.04 18.30
C ALA A 136 33.24 -26.51 18.98
N PHE A 137 33.16 -25.34 19.63
CA PHE A 137 34.27 -24.76 20.38
C PHE A 137 34.54 -25.46 21.73
N ASN A 138 33.54 -26.12 22.32
CA ASN A 138 33.69 -26.89 23.55
C ASN A 138 34.07 -28.38 23.31
N GLY A 139 34.19 -28.82 22.06
CA GLY A 139 34.60 -30.18 21.71
C GLY A 139 33.55 -31.27 21.95
N GLU A 140 32.26 -30.91 22.00
CA GLU A 140 31.14 -31.83 22.26
C GLU A 140 30.45 -32.33 20.97
N LEU A 141 31.18 -32.32 19.84
CA LEU A 141 30.68 -32.66 18.51
C LEU A 141 31.23 -33.99 18.01
#